data_AF-A0A9E3ABG8-F1
#
_entry.id   AF-A0A9E3ABG8-F1
#
_cell.length_a   1.000
_cell.length_b   1.000
_cell.length_c   1.000
_cell.angle_alpha   90.00
_cell.angle_beta   90.00
_cell.angle_gamma   90.00
#
_symmetry.space_group_name_H-M   'P 1'
#
loop_
_entity.id
_entity.type
_entity.pdbx_description
1 polymer ?
#
loop_
_entity_poly.entity_id
_entity_poly.type
_entity_poly.pdbx_seq_one_letter_code
_entity_poly.pdbx_strand_id
1 'polypeptide(L)'
;MTAEIVSAEDKTEVAVPARAYRRLNVALPLRFNMMLNRAHRGLRHIQRRLVPEQLQFWFALRRLQRAKLDIYEFYEKRHEEYREVNADAEQMEQLNYEEAYELRRIDEKIHQLCSQHIILQAERYFVAIPEFQDDSGDWEAARISGRLHLRREVLVTLRSAIRGRQNERQEAARANLIWVMACTGLVGAVTGLISVLGR
;
A
#
# COMPACT_ATOMS: atom_id res chain seq x y z
N MET A 1 57.96 -24.54 45.02
CA MET A 1 58.36 -24.39 43.61
C MET A 1 57.33 -23.51 42.93
N THR A 2 57.71 -22.26 42.76
CA THR A 2 56.95 -21.12 42.23
C THR A 2 57.37 -20.87 40.79
N ALA A 3 56.38 -20.64 39.92
CA ALA A 3 56.45 -19.90 38.66
C ALA A 3 54.97 -19.62 38.32
N GLU A 4 54.37 -18.47 38.61
CA GLU A 4 54.64 -17.13 38.08
C GLU A 4 54.95 -17.14 36.58
N ILE A 5 53.90 -16.98 35.78
CA ILE A 5 53.93 -16.11 34.60
C ILE A 5 52.70 -15.20 34.69
N VAL A 6 52.97 -13.96 35.05
CA VAL A 6 52.12 -12.79 34.87
C VAL A 6 52.66 -12.02 33.66
N SER A 7 51.76 -11.37 32.93
CA SER A 7 51.95 -10.14 32.13
C SER A 7 52.05 -10.27 30.60
N ALA A 8 50.99 -9.81 29.92
CA ALA A 8 50.97 -8.71 28.94
C ALA A 8 49.60 -8.77 28.21
N GLU A 9 48.56 -8.07 28.65
CA GLU A 9 48.18 -6.76 28.11
C GLU A 9 48.57 -6.57 26.63
N ASP A 10 47.61 -6.76 25.71
CA ASP A 10 47.43 -5.80 24.62
C ASP A 10 45.97 -5.74 24.13
N LYS A 11 45.23 -4.86 24.82
CA LYS A 11 44.24 -3.92 24.29
C LYS A 11 43.90 -4.04 22.80
N THR A 12 42.92 -4.89 22.47
CA THR A 12 42.02 -4.63 21.34
C THR A 12 40.58 -4.55 21.85
N GLU A 13 40.38 -3.71 22.87
CA GLU A 13 39.17 -2.91 22.93
C GLU A 13 39.17 -2.04 21.68
N VAL A 14 38.59 -2.56 20.60
CA VAL A 14 38.23 -1.75 19.44
C VAL A 14 37.25 -0.73 19.99
N ALA A 15 37.78 0.46 20.29
CA ALA A 15 37.04 1.66 20.57
C ALA A 15 36.32 2.10 19.29
N VAL A 16 35.40 1.26 18.80
CA VAL A 16 34.31 1.72 17.96
C VAL A 16 33.53 2.69 18.85
N PRO A 17 33.29 3.95 18.44
CA PRO A 17 32.68 4.93 19.30
C PRO A 17 31.22 4.54 19.61
N ALA A 18 31.01 3.76 20.66
CA ALA A 18 29.71 3.37 21.20
C ALA A 18 28.85 4.58 21.64
N ARG A 19 29.45 5.78 21.65
CA ARG A 19 28.76 7.06 21.91
C ARG A 19 28.07 7.65 20.67
N ALA A 20 28.44 7.26 19.45
CA ALA A 20 27.80 7.76 18.22
C ALA A 20 26.43 7.08 17.97
N TYR A 21 26.36 5.76 18.17
CA TYR A 21 25.14 4.99 17.94
C TYR A 21 24.04 5.25 18.99
N ARG A 22 24.40 5.62 20.23
CA ARG A 22 23.40 5.89 21.30
C ARG A 22 22.65 7.22 21.13
N ARG A 23 23.21 8.20 20.39
CA ARG A 23 22.55 9.50 20.15
C ARG A 23 21.67 9.52 18.90
N LEU A 24 21.97 8.68 17.90
CA LEU A 24 21.17 8.61 16.66
C LEU A 24 19.91 7.73 16.79
N ASN A 25 19.91 6.76 17.71
CA ASN A 25 18.83 5.76 17.80
C ASN A 25 17.63 6.16 18.68
N VAL A 26 17.62 7.33 19.32
CA VAL A 26 16.57 7.71 20.29
C VAL A 26 15.73 8.91 19.84
N ALA A 27 16.20 9.75 18.91
CA ALA A 27 15.56 11.04 18.65
C ALA A 27 14.81 11.18 17.31
N LEU A 28 15.11 10.37 16.29
CA LEU A 28 14.65 10.66 14.92
C LEU A 28 13.39 9.93 14.43
N PRO A 29 13.04 8.69 14.83
CA PRO A 29 11.80 8.07 14.35
C PRO A 29 10.55 8.37 15.21
N LEU A 30 10.71 8.94 16.42
CA LEU A 30 9.59 9.12 17.36
C LEU A 30 8.78 10.41 17.14
N ARG A 31 9.40 11.50 16.66
CA ARG A 31 8.70 12.79 16.51
C ARG A 31 7.80 12.86 15.26
N PHE A 32 8.15 12.17 14.18
CA PHE A 32 7.31 12.12 12.97
C PHE A 32 6.07 11.23 13.16
N ASN A 33 6.18 10.15 13.92
CA ASN A 33 5.07 9.21 14.17
C ASN A 33 4.03 9.77 15.17
N MET A 34 4.45 10.65 16.09
CA MET A 34 3.55 11.23 17.11
C MET A 34 2.71 12.40 16.57
N MET A 35 3.23 13.19 15.62
CA MET A 35 2.47 14.29 15.00
C MET A 35 1.39 13.80 14.01
N LEU A 36 1.64 12.72 13.26
CA LEU A 36 0.65 12.16 12.35
C LEU A 36 -0.52 11.48 13.09
N ASN A 37 -0.29 10.88 14.26
CA ASN A 37 -1.34 10.18 15.01
C ASN A 37 -2.29 11.10 15.82
N ARG A 38 -1.91 12.35 16.10
CA ARG A 38 -2.78 13.31 16.82
C ARG A 38 -3.71 14.09 15.88
N ALA A 39 -3.31 14.37 14.65
CA ALA A 39 -4.18 15.01 13.64
C ALA A 39 -5.21 14.06 13.01
N HIS A 40 -5.01 12.74 13.09
CA HIS A 40 -5.85 11.74 12.41
C HIS A 40 -7.10 11.30 13.18
N ARG A 41 -7.34 11.76 14.41
CA ARG A 41 -8.55 11.36 15.18
C ARG A 41 -9.75 12.29 14.98
N GLY A 42 -9.54 13.60 14.75
CA GLY A 42 -10.63 14.55 14.51
C GLY A 42 -11.15 14.61 13.07
N LEU A 43 -10.29 14.34 12.08
CA LEU A 43 -10.62 14.51 10.65
C LEU A 43 -11.28 13.29 9.98
N ARG A 44 -11.29 12.11 10.63
CA ARG A 44 -11.87 10.88 10.04
C ARG A 44 -13.39 10.93 9.86
N HIS A 45 -14.10 11.73 10.65
CA HIS A 45 -15.56 11.81 10.56
C HIS A 45 -16.06 12.78 9.49
N ILE A 46 -15.26 13.79 9.12
CA ILE A 46 -15.68 14.82 8.14
C ILE A 46 -15.24 14.45 6.71
N GLN A 47 -14.08 13.81 6.54
CA GLN A 47 -13.56 13.47 5.19
C GLN A 47 -14.28 12.31 4.48
N ARG A 48 -15.09 11.51 5.19
CA ARG A 48 -15.75 10.32 4.61
C ARG A 48 -16.88 10.64 3.61
N ARG A 49 -17.38 11.88 3.52
CA ARG A 49 -18.53 12.21 2.65
C ARG A 49 -18.21 12.83 1.29
N LEU A 50 -17.00 13.37 1.07
CA LEU A 50 -16.75 14.20 -0.12
C LEU A 50 -15.70 13.66 -1.10
N VAL A 51 -14.86 12.72 -0.68
CA VAL A 51 -13.83 12.16 -1.59
C VAL A 51 -14.30 10.81 -2.12
N PRO A 52 -14.44 10.65 -3.45
CA PRO A 52 -14.72 9.36 -4.08
C PRO A 52 -13.81 8.26 -3.51
N GLU A 53 -14.38 7.11 -3.18
CA GLU A 53 -13.67 5.96 -2.60
C GLU A 53 -12.41 5.60 -3.40
N GLN A 54 -12.49 5.66 -4.74
CA GLN A 54 -11.37 5.40 -5.65
C GLN A 54 -10.18 6.35 -5.43
N LEU A 55 -10.45 7.62 -5.15
CA LEU A 55 -9.40 8.59 -4.87
C LEU A 55 -8.77 8.33 -3.52
N GLN A 56 -9.57 7.99 -2.50
CA GLN A 56 -9.04 7.61 -1.17
C GLN A 56 -8.09 6.41 -1.28
N PHE A 57 -8.51 5.37 -2.01
CA PHE A 57 -7.68 4.21 -2.32
C PHE A 57 -6.40 4.61 -3.05
N TRP A 58 -6.50 5.40 -4.12
CA TRP A 58 -5.33 5.82 -4.90
C TRP A 58 -4.33 6.62 -4.07
N PHE A 59 -4.78 7.58 -3.26
CA PHE A 59 -3.91 8.35 -2.37
C PHE A 59 -3.26 7.46 -1.31
N ALA A 60 -4.02 6.54 -0.72
CA ALA A 60 -3.49 5.61 0.27
C ALA A 60 -2.44 4.67 -0.33
N LEU A 61 -2.70 4.13 -1.52
CA LEU A 61 -1.77 3.26 -2.25
C LEU A 61 -0.49 4.03 -2.62
N ARG A 62 -0.62 5.23 -3.20
CA ARG A 62 0.51 6.08 -3.57
C ARG A 62 1.39 6.42 -2.36
N ARG A 63 0.77 6.68 -1.21
CA ARG A 63 1.50 6.92 0.05
C ARG A 63 2.30 5.70 0.48
N LEU A 64 1.72 4.50 0.42
CA LEU A 64 2.42 3.26 0.78
C LEU A 64 3.55 2.93 -0.22
N GLN A 65 3.33 3.16 -1.51
CA GLN A 65 4.36 2.99 -2.54
C GLN A 65 5.53 3.94 -2.34
N ARG A 66 5.27 5.21 -2.00
CA ARG A 66 6.33 6.16 -1.63
C ARG A 66 7.09 5.71 -0.40
N ALA A 67 6.38 5.32 0.66
CA ALA A 67 7.03 4.79 1.86
C ALA A 67 7.91 3.56 1.57
N LYS A 68 7.53 2.72 0.60
CA LYS A 68 8.36 1.60 0.13
C LYS A 68 9.65 2.08 -0.53
N LEU A 69 9.57 3.10 -1.40
CA LEU A 69 10.75 3.71 -2.02
C LEU A 69 11.66 4.35 -0.98
N ASP A 70 11.09 5.08 -0.01
CA ASP A 70 11.85 5.69 1.09
C ASP A 70 12.63 4.64 1.89
N ILE A 71 12.08 3.43 2.07
CA ILE A 71 12.77 2.30 2.73
C ILE A 71 13.95 1.81 1.86
N TYR A 72 13.75 1.63 0.56
CA TYR A 72 14.84 1.23 -0.33
C TYR A 72 15.99 2.23 -0.30
N GLU A 73 15.70 3.53 -0.45
CA GLU A 73 16.72 4.59 -0.41
C GLU A 73 17.43 4.65 0.95
N PHE A 74 16.71 4.39 2.05
CA PHE A 74 17.30 4.34 3.38
C PHE A 74 18.27 3.17 3.55
N TYR A 75 17.86 1.96 3.17
CA TYR A 75 18.71 0.77 3.33
C TYR A 75 19.84 0.72 2.31
N GLU A 76 19.67 1.26 1.10
CA GLU A 76 20.75 1.42 0.13
C GLU A 76 21.91 2.23 0.72
N LYS A 77 21.62 3.38 1.34
CA LYS A 77 22.61 4.19 2.05
C LYS A 77 23.25 3.44 3.21
N ARG A 78 22.48 2.65 3.97
CA ARG A 78 23.04 1.83 5.06
C ARG A 78 23.98 0.75 4.54
N HIS A 79 23.65 0.12 3.41
CA HIS A 79 24.52 -0.84 2.75
C HIS A 79 25.81 -0.21 2.26
N GLU A 80 25.77 1.03 1.79
CA GLU A 80 26.98 1.81 1.46
C GLU A 80 27.82 2.09 2.71
N GLU A 81 27.22 2.61 3.79
CA GLU A 81 27.90 2.87 5.07
C GLU A 81 28.58 1.60 5.62
N TYR A 82 27.90 0.45 5.58
CA TYR A 82 28.43 -0.82 6.09
C TYR A 82 29.59 -1.35 5.21
N ARG A 83 29.52 -1.12 3.90
CA ARG A 83 30.62 -1.44 2.97
C ARG A 83 31.84 -0.56 3.23
N GLU A 84 31.66 0.73 3.49
CA GLU A 84 32.76 1.65 3.79
C GLU A 84 33.51 1.29 5.08
N VAL A 85 32.79 0.81 6.11
CA VAL A 85 33.41 0.37 7.37
C VAL A 85 33.90 -1.09 7.36
N ASN A 86 33.81 -1.78 6.23
CA ASN A 86 34.09 -3.22 6.10
C ASN A 86 33.39 -4.05 7.21
N ALA A 87 32.08 -3.85 7.35
CA ALA A 87 31.25 -4.57 8.30
C ALA A 87 31.38 -6.10 8.12
N ASP A 88 31.31 -6.82 9.23
CA ASP A 88 31.39 -8.28 9.22
C ASP A 88 30.13 -8.91 8.57
N ALA A 89 30.24 -10.16 8.12
CA ALA A 89 29.18 -10.89 7.45
C ALA A 89 27.90 -10.96 8.30
N GLU A 90 28.02 -11.14 9.62
CA GLU A 90 26.89 -11.16 10.56
C GLU A 90 26.15 -9.80 10.58
N GLN A 91 26.89 -8.70 10.53
CA GLN A 91 26.33 -7.34 10.52
C GLN A 91 25.57 -7.05 9.22
N MET A 92 26.12 -7.53 8.08
CA MET A 92 25.45 -7.44 6.78
C MET A 92 24.20 -8.30 6.71
N GLU A 93 24.23 -9.51 7.27
CA GLU A 93 23.06 -10.40 7.34
C GLU A 93 21.95 -9.78 8.19
N GLN A 94 22.30 -9.21 9.35
CA GLN A 94 21.34 -8.51 10.19
C GLN A 94 20.69 -7.33 9.45
N LEU A 95 21.48 -6.51 8.73
CA LEU A 95 20.95 -5.39 7.95
C LEU A 95 19.98 -5.85 6.86
N ASN A 96 20.32 -6.93 6.14
CA ASN A 96 19.45 -7.56 5.14
C ASN A 96 18.14 -8.06 5.75
N TYR A 97 18.21 -8.68 6.94
CA TYR A 97 17.03 -9.15 7.65
C TYR A 97 16.10 -8.00 8.03
N GLU A 98 16.65 -6.91 8.57
CA GLU A 98 15.90 -5.70 8.93
C GLU A 98 15.22 -5.07 7.70
N GLU A 99 15.96 -4.91 6.60
CA GLU A 99 15.42 -4.41 5.33
C GLU A 99 14.25 -5.26 4.84
N ALA A 100 14.46 -6.58 4.76
CA ALA A 100 13.44 -7.52 4.30
C ALA A 100 12.19 -7.50 5.18
N TYR A 101 12.36 -7.33 6.49
CA TYR A 101 11.25 -7.24 7.43
C TYR A 101 10.41 -5.97 7.20
N GLU A 102 11.03 -4.80 7.08
CA GLU A 102 10.31 -3.54 6.87
C GLU A 102 9.64 -3.49 5.49
N LEU A 103 10.30 -3.98 4.44
CA LEU A 103 9.70 -4.11 3.10
C LEU A 103 8.48 -5.03 3.13
N ARG A 104 8.60 -6.21 3.74
CA ARG A 104 7.48 -7.17 3.86
C ARG A 104 6.30 -6.56 4.61
N ARG A 105 6.57 -5.77 5.66
CA ARG A 105 5.53 -5.07 6.43
C ARG A 105 4.77 -4.04 5.60
N ILE A 106 5.44 -3.31 4.71
CA ILE A 106 4.76 -2.38 3.79
C ILE A 106 3.98 -3.15 2.72
N ASP A 107 4.56 -4.21 2.17
CA ASP A 107 3.88 -5.04 1.17
C ASP A 107 2.60 -5.67 1.71
N GLU A 108 2.60 -6.17 2.95
CA GLU A 108 1.38 -6.64 3.61
C GLU A 108 0.30 -5.54 3.72
N LYS A 109 0.68 -4.31 4.05
CA LYS A 109 -0.27 -3.19 4.12
C LYS A 109 -0.84 -2.84 2.75
N ILE A 110 -0.01 -2.87 1.71
CA ILE A 110 -0.46 -2.65 0.33
C ILE A 110 -1.45 -3.76 -0.06
N HIS A 111 -1.11 -5.01 0.21
CA HIS A 111 -1.95 -6.15 -0.10
C HIS A 111 -3.30 -6.07 0.62
N GLN A 112 -3.28 -5.75 1.92
CA GLN A 112 -4.49 -5.53 2.71
C GLN A 112 -5.37 -4.41 2.12
N LEU A 113 -4.77 -3.26 1.78
CA LEU A 113 -5.49 -2.12 1.19
C LEU A 113 -6.16 -2.51 -0.13
N CYS A 114 -5.44 -3.21 -1.01
CA CYS A 114 -5.96 -3.71 -2.28
C CYS A 114 -7.09 -4.71 -2.07
N SER A 115 -6.94 -5.64 -1.13
CA SER A 115 -7.97 -6.63 -0.82
C SER A 115 -9.26 -5.96 -0.34
N GLN A 116 -9.16 -5.02 0.60
CA GLN A 116 -10.32 -4.29 1.10
C GLN A 116 -11.02 -3.50 0.01
N HIS A 117 -10.26 -2.81 -0.85
CA HIS A 117 -10.85 -2.06 -1.95
C HIS A 117 -11.56 -2.97 -2.95
N ILE A 118 -10.98 -4.12 -3.31
CA ILE A 118 -11.61 -5.07 -4.23
C ILE A 118 -12.90 -5.66 -3.64
N ILE A 119 -12.91 -5.98 -2.34
CA ILE A 119 -14.11 -6.44 -1.63
C ILE A 119 -15.24 -5.39 -1.74
N LEU A 120 -14.93 -4.13 -1.41
CA LEU A 120 -15.91 -3.03 -1.52
C LEU A 120 -16.43 -2.85 -2.95
N GLN A 121 -15.57 -2.98 -3.96
CA GLN A 121 -16.00 -2.95 -5.35
C GLN A 121 -16.87 -4.16 -5.70
N ALA A 122 -16.51 -5.37 -5.26
CA ALA A 122 -17.30 -6.57 -5.49
C ALA A 122 -18.72 -6.43 -4.92
N GLU A 123 -18.86 -5.92 -3.68
CA GLU A 123 -20.15 -5.63 -3.06
C GLU A 123 -20.97 -4.65 -3.91
N ARG A 124 -20.35 -3.56 -4.38
CA ARG A 124 -21.01 -2.53 -5.20
C ARG A 124 -21.50 -3.05 -6.56
N TYR A 125 -20.79 -4.03 -7.13
CA TYR A 125 -21.15 -4.66 -8.39
C TYR A 125 -21.92 -5.97 -8.22
N PHE A 126 -22.29 -6.35 -6.98
CA PHE A 126 -22.96 -7.61 -6.64
C PHE A 126 -22.23 -8.84 -7.19
N VAL A 127 -20.89 -8.79 -7.17
CA VAL A 127 -20.03 -9.93 -7.49
C VAL A 127 -19.90 -10.79 -6.24
N ALA A 128 -20.02 -12.11 -6.38
CA ALA A 128 -19.89 -13.03 -5.26
C ALA A 128 -18.49 -12.91 -4.64
N ILE A 129 -18.45 -12.75 -3.32
CA ILE A 129 -17.22 -12.69 -2.53
C ILE A 129 -17.10 -14.04 -1.83
N PRO A 130 -15.92 -14.67 -1.84
CA PRO A 130 -15.72 -15.94 -1.15
C PRO A 130 -16.02 -15.75 0.34
N GLU A 131 -16.82 -16.66 0.89
CA GLU A 131 -17.06 -16.69 2.32
C GLU A 131 -15.75 -16.97 3.07
N PHE A 132 -15.66 -16.45 4.28
CA PHE A 132 -14.58 -16.81 5.19
C PHE A 132 -14.86 -18.22 5.73
N GLN A 133 -14.28 -19.22 5.09
CA GLN A 133 -14.28 -20.61 5.57
C GLN A 133 -12.83 -21.03 5.77
N ASP A 134 -12.52 -21.58 6.95
CA ASP A 134 -11.14 -21.91 7.34
C ASP A 134 -10.44 -22.88 6.35
N ASP A 135 -11.21 -23.69 5.61
CA ASP A 135 -10.70 -24.69 4.67
C ASP A 135 -10.70 -24.26 3.19
N SER A 136 -11.26 -23.10 2.82
CA SER A 136 -11.38 -22.73 1.40
C SER A 136 -10.05 -22.30 0.76
N GLY A 137 -9.08 -21.87 1.58
CA GLY A 137 -7.78 -21.37 1.12
C GLY A 137 -7.83 -20.01 0.41
N ASP A 138 -9.02 -19.42 0.25
CA ASP A 138 -9.23 -18.13 -0.43
C ASP A 138 -8.74 -16.92 0.37
N TRP A 139 -8.68 -17.10 1.70
CA TRP A 139 -8.22 -16.11 2.66
C TRP A 139 -6.87 -16.52 3.23
N GLU A 140 -5.98 -15.54 3.41
CA GLU A 140 -4.65 -15.71 3.98
C GLU A 140 -4.46 -14.71 5.12
N ALA A 141 -3.86 -15.18 6.22
CA ALA A 141 -3.45 -14.32 7.33
C ALA A 141 -2.08 -13.72 7.04
N ALA A 142 -2.00 -12.39 7.10
CA ALA A 142 -0.74 -11.68 6.99
C ALA A 142 0.24 -12.13 8.08
N ARG A 143 1.48 -12.45 7.71
CA ARG A 143 2.47 -13.05 8.61
C ARG A 143 2.91 -12.10 9.72
N ILE A 144 3.01 -10.80 9.44
CA ILE A 144 3.45 -9.80 10.43
C ILE A 144 2.25 -9.20 11.18
N SER A 145 1.19 -8.82 10.47
CA SER A 145 0.05 -8.13 11.10
C SER A 145 -1.06 -9.05 11.64
N GLY A 146 -1.05 -10.34 11.27
CA GLY A 146 -2.11 -11.30 11.62
C GLY A 146 -3.46 -11.02 10.96
N ARG A 147 -3.52 -10.03 10.06
CA ARG A 147 -4.78 -9.59 9.44
C ARG A 147 -5.10 -10.44 8.23
N LEU A 148 -6.36 -10.84 8.15
CA LEU A 148 -6.88 -11.59 7.02
C LEU A 148 -7.00 -10.69 5.78
N HIS A 149 -6.59 -11.25 4.65
CA HIS A 149 -6.77 -10.67 3.33
C HIS A 149 -6.98 -11.78 2.31
N LEU A 150 -7.54 -11.44 1.15
CA LEU A 150 -7.74 -12.40 0.08
C LEU A 150 -6.40 -12.80 -0.55
N ARG A 151 -6.29 -14.07 -0.93
CA ARG A 151 -5.14 -14.56 -1.70
C ARG A 151 -5.06 -13.85 -3.05
N ARG A 152 -3.84 -13.69 -3.56
CA ARG A 152 -3.58 -13.00 -4.84
C ARG A 152 -4.39 -13.58 -6.00
N GLU A 153 -4.52 -14.90 -6.08
CA GLU A 153 -5.26 -15.59 -7.15
C GLU A 153 -6.74 -15.18 -7.13
N VAL A 154 -7.36 -15.18 -5.96
CA VAL A 154 -8.76 -14.80 -5.76
C VAL A 154 -8.98 -13.32 -6.07
N LEU A 155 -8.04 -12.45 -5.70
CA LEU A 155 -8.10 -11.03 -6.06
C LEU A 155 -8.09 -10.80 -7.57
N VAL A 156 -7.31 -11.58 -8.33
CA VAL A 156 -7.29 -11.48 -9.80
C VAL A 156 -8.64 -11.91 -10.37
N THR A 157 -9.22 -13.01 -9.87
CA THR A 157 -10.53 -13.52 -10.28
C THR A 157 -11.66 -12.55 -9.95
N LEU A 158 -11.69 -11.99 -8.75
CA LEU A 158 -12.68 -10.97 -8.38
C LEU A 158 -12.55 -9.72 -9.25
N ARG A 159 -11.32 -9.30 -9.53
CA ARG A 159 -11.08 -8.13 -10.38
C ARG A 159 -11.54 -8.34 -11.82
N SER A 160 -11.36 -9.53 -12.39
CA SER A 160 -11.86 -9.82 -13.74
C SER A 160 -13.39 -9.86 -13.75
N ALA A 161 -14.02 -10.46 -12.74
CA ALA A 161 -15.48 -10.48 -12.59
C ALA A 161 -16.08 -9.07 -12.45
N ILE A 162 -15.46 -8.20 -11.63
CA ILE A 162 -15.85 -6.80 -11.49
C ILE A 162 -15.76 -6.05 -12.83
N ARG A 163 -14.66 -6.25 -13.57
CA ARG A 163 -14.48 -5.63 -14.89
C ARG A 163 -15.53 -6.08 -15.89
N GLY A 164 -15.91 -7.35 -15.88
CA GLY A 164 -17.00 -7.88 -16.71
C GLY A 164 -18.31 -7.12 -16.45
N ARG A 165 -18.74 -7.05 -15.19
CA ARG A 165 -19.95 -6.31 -14.80
C ARG A 165 -19.88 -4.81 -15.10
N GLN A 166 -18.70 -4.22 -14.99
CA GLN A 166 -18.51 -2.80 -15.32
C GLN A 166 -18.68 -2.56 -16.82
N ASN A 167 -18.14 -3.43 -17.67
CA ASN A 167 -18.27 -3.33 -19.12
C ASN A 167 -19.73 -3.51 -19.56
N GLU A 168 -20.44 -4.51 -19.02
CA GLU A 168 -21.87 -4.72 -19.29
C GLU A 168 -22.70 -3.46 -18.96
N ARG A 169 -22.45 -2.84 -17.81
CA ARG A 169 -23.12 -1.58 -17.43
C ARG A 169 -22.77 -0.42 -18.36
N GLN A 170 -21.52 -0.33 -18.82
CA GLN A 170 -21.11 0.71 -19.77
C GLN A 170 -21.73 0.50 -21.15
N GLU A 171 -21.84 -0.73 -21.62
CA GLU A 171 -22.50 -1.06 -22.88
C GLU A 171 -23.99 -0.72 -22.83
N ALA A 172 -24.68 -1.09 -21.75
CA ALA A 172 -26.08 -0.71 -21.53
C ALA A 172 -26.25 0.82 -21.48
N ALA A 173 -25.35 1.53 -20.79
CA ALA A 173 -25.39 3.00 -20.72
C ALA A 173 -25.13 3.65 -22.09
N ARG A 174 -24.20 3.11 -22.88
CA ARG A 174 -23.91 3.59 -24.24
C ARG A 174 -25.10 3.35 -25.18
N ALA A 175 -25.74 2.19 -25.10
CA ALA A 175 -26.95 1.90 -25.85
C ALA A 175 -28.07 2.91 -25.54
N ASN A 176 -28.26 3.24 -24.26
CA ASN A 176 -29.21 4.27 -23.85
C ASN A 176 -28.84 5.66 -24.37
N LEU A 177 -27.56 6.03 -24.34
CA LEU A 177 -27.06 7.29 -24.89
C LEU A 177 -27.31 7.41 -26.40
N ILE A 178 -27.12 6.32 -27.15
CA ILE A 178 -27.41 6.28 -28.59
C ILE A 178 -28.90 6.56 -28.85
N TRP A 179 -29.79 5.94 -28.07
CA TRP A 179 -31.23 6.22 -28.15
C TRP A 179 -31.57 7.68 -27.85
N VAL A 180 -30.98 8.25 -26.80
CA VAL A 180 -31.19 9.67 -26.44
C VAL A 180 -30.70 10.60 -27.54
N MET A 181 -29.52 10.35 -28.10
CA MET A 181 -28.98 11.15 -29.20
C MET A 181 -29.86 11.06 -30.45
N ALA A 182 -30.36 9.86 -30.78
CA ALA A 182 -31.27 9.68 -31.91
C ALA A 182 -32.58 10.47 -31.75
N CYS A 183 -33.20 10.43 -30.57
CA CYS A 183 -34.39 11.23 -30.28
C CYS A 183 -34.11 12.73 -30.34
N THR A 184 -32.96 13.18 -29.83
CA THR A 184 -32.58 14.59 -29.84
C THR A 184 -32.39 15.12 -31.28
N GLY A 185 -31.78 14.32 -32.15
CA GLY A 185 -31.64 14.64 -33.58
C GLY A 185 -33.00 14.76 -34.29
N LEU A 186 -33.95 13.87 -33.98
CA LEU A 186 -35.30 13.92 -34.54
C LEU A 186 -36.05 15.20 -34.11
N VAL A 187 -35.97 15.57 -32.82
CA VAL A 187 -36.58 16.81 -32.32
C VAL A 187 -35.96 18.04 -32.99
N GLY A 188 -34.64 18.05 -33.18
CA GLY A 188 -33.94 19.11 -33.90
C GLY A 188 -34.43 19.24 -35.35
N ALA A 189 -34.58 18.11 -36.05
CA ALA A 189 -35.08 18.09 -37.43
C ALA A 189 -36.52 18.60 -37.55
N VAL A 190 -37.41 18.19 -36.64
CA VAL A 190 -38.81 18.66 -36.62
C VAL A 190 -38.87 20.17 -36.35
N THR A 191 -38.08 20.65 -35.38
CA THR A 191 -38.01 22.09 -35.05
C THR A 191 -37.49 22.91 -36.24
N GLY A 192 -36.48 22.41 -36.95
CA GLY A 192 -35.95 23.04 -38.16
C GLY A 192 -37.00 23.09 -39.29
N LEU A 193 -37.76 22.01 -39.48
CA LEU A 193 -38.81 21.95 -40.49
C LEU A 193 -39.94 22.96 -40.21
N ILE A 194 -40.38 23.06 -38.95
CA ILE A 194 -41.40 24.03 -38.51
C ILE A 194 -40.90 25.47 -38.76
N SER A 195 -39.61 25.74 -38.51
CA SER A 195 -39.04 27.07 -38.74
C SER A 195 -39.02 27.48 -40.22
N VAL A 196 -38.93 26.53 -41.16
CA VAL A 196 -38.95 26.82 -42.60
C VAL A 196 -40.38 27.00 -43.11
N LEU A 197 -41.33 26.20 -42.60
CA LEU A 197 -42.75 26.28 -42.97
C LEU A 197 -43.50 27.46 -42.32
N GLY A 198 -43.03 27.95 -41.18
CA GLY A 198 -43.59 29.12 -40.50
C GLY A 198 -43.10 30.47 -41.03
N ARG A 199 -42.32 30.48 -42.12
CA ARG A 199 -41.80 31.67 -42.79
C ARG A 199 -42.53 31.91 -44.10
#